data_AF-A0AAD7TKT8-F1
#
_entry.id   AF-A0AAD7TKT8-F1
#
_cell.length_a   1.000
_cell.length_b   1.000
_cell.length_c   1.000
_cell.angle_alpha   90.00
_cell.angle_beta   90.00
_cell.angle_gamma   90.00
#
_symmetry.space_group_name_H-M   'P 1'
#
loop_
_entity.id
_entity.type
_entity.pdbx_description
1 polymer ?
#
loop_
_entity_poly.entity_id
_entity_poly.type
_entity_poly.pdbx_seq_one_letter_code
_entity_poly.pdbx_strand_id
1 'polypeptide(L)'
;MRFSTLTALVAVAASATAQTISGQYDCEPAGAYTLCQNLWGKSAGVGGQNSTLLSTSGNTVSWRTVWQWQNNPNNVKSYANVEHNTAKGVQLSKLTSAPTAWQWVYETESNPIRADVSYDIWTGTTPNGQPASSASSFEIMIWLSGQGGIQPVGSQIQSGIPLAGHTWNLWRGPNANWQVLSFVSADGDITDFNADLKDFFDFIVQNQGVSSSQFVQAIQTGTEPFTGSASLLTESFSVALNQ
;
A
#
# COMPACT_ATOMS: atom_id res chain seq x y z
N MET A 1 52.44 -0.95 -42.11
CA MET A 1 52.03 -0.42 -40.79
C MET A 1 50.53 -0.63 -40.66
N ARG A 2 50.09 -1.47 -39.71
CA ARG A 2 48.66 -1.72 -39.42
C ARG A 2 48.23 -0.76 -38.32
N PHE A 3 47.23 0.08 -38.58
CA PHE A 3 46.58 0.90 -37.56
C PHE A 3 45.32 0.18 -37.10
N SER A 4 45.27 -0.20 -35.82
CA SER A 4 44.05 -0.69 -35.16
C SER A 4 43.28 0.51 -34.61
N THR A 5 42.08 0.74 -35.11
CA THR A 5 41.15 1.72 -34.58
C THR A 5 40.42 1.13 -33.38
N LEU A 6 40.57 1.74 -32.22
CA LEU A 6 39.87 1.36 -30.99
C LEU A 6 38.55 2.14 -30.92
N THR A 7 37.41 1.47 -31.04
CA THR A 7 36.09 2.08 -30.89
C THR A 7 35.70 2.07 -29.42
N ALA A 8 35.68 3.23 -28.77
CA ALA A 8 35.18 3.38 -27.41
C ALA A 8 33.64 3.42 -27.43
N LEU A 9 32.98 2.46 -26.78
CA LEU A 9 31.57 2.56 -26.45
C LEU A 9 31.40 3.52 -25.28
N VAL A 10 30.71 4.64 -25.51
CA VAL A 10 30.22 5.51 -24.44
C VAL A 10 28.87 4.96 -23.99
N ALA A 11 28.81 4.41 -22.78
CA ALA A 11 27.55 4.06 -22.14
C ALA A 11 26.89 5.36 -21.63
N VAL A 12 25.74 5.72 -22.21
CA VAL A 12 24.91 6.81 -21.70
C VAL A 12 24.09 6.27 -20.53
N ALA A 13 24.50 6.59 -19.29
CA ALA A 13 23.66 6.33 -18.12
C ALA A 13 22.49 7.33 -18.14
N ALA A 14 21.27 6.84 -18.42
CA ALA A 14 20.07 7.64 -18.27
C ALA A 14 19.86 7.93 -16.77
N SER A 15 20.07 9.18 -16.37
CA SER A 15 19.67 9.64 -15.04
C SER A 15 18.15 9.82 -15.06
N ALA A 16 17.40 8.89 -14.49
CA ALA A 16 15.98 9.07 -14.25
C ALA A 16 15.83 10.24 -13.27
N THR A 17 15.27 11.35 -13.72
CA THR A 17 14.88 12.44 -12.82
C THR A 17 13.72 11.96 -11.98
N ALA A 18 13.87 11.98 -10.65
CA ALA A 18 12.77 11.72 -9.74
C ALA A 18 11.57 12.62 -10.12
N GLN A 19 10.40 12.03 -10.31
CA GLN A 19 9.20 12.76 -10.70
C GLN A 19 8.38 13.03 -9.45
N THR A 20 8.05 14.30 -9.20
CA THR A 20 7.24 14.71 -8.05
C THR A 20 5.85 15.10 -8.52
N ILE A 21 4.84 14.50 -7.91
CA ILE A 21 3.42 14.78 -8.11
C ILE A 21 2.86 15.52 -6.89
N SER A 22 1.96 16.49 -7.14
CA SER A 22 1.48 17.43 -6.12
C SER A 22 -0.03 17.68 -6.17
N GLY A 23 -0.68 17.45 -7.30
CA GLY A 23 -2.12 17.57 -7.43
C GLY A 23 -2.87 16.52 -6.61
N GLN A 24 -4.12 16.84 -6.26
CA GLN A 24 -4.93 16.02 -5.36
C GLN A 24 -5.07 14.56 -5.81
N TYR A 25 -5.21 14.36 -7.13
CA TYR A 25 -5.39 13.04 -7.76
C TYR A 25 -4.37 12.82 -8.86
N ASP A 26 -3.22 13.51 -8.80
CA ASP A 26 -2.15 13.24 -9.74
C ASP A 26 -1.67 11.80 -9.53
N CYS A 27 -1.42 11.13 -10.64
CA CYS A 27 -0.80 9.82 -10.68
C CYS A 27 0.25 9.79 -11.80
N GLU A 28 1.25 8.94 -11.65
CA GLU A 28 2.28 8.71 -12.67
C GLU A 28 2.63 7.22 -12.81
N PRO A 29 3.00 6.77 -14.01
CA PRO A 29 3.49 5.40 -14.21
C PRO A 29 4.74 5.12 -13.37
N ALA A 30 4.75 4.00 -12.66
CA ALA A 30 5.83 3.59 -11.77
C ALA A 30 6.26 2.13 -12.06
N GLY A 31 6.62 1.84 -13.32
CA GLY A 31 7.02 0.49 -13.74
C GLY A 31 5.83 -0.47 -13.75
N ALA A 32 5.90 -1.57 -12.97
CA ALA A 32 4.76 -2.47 -12.77
C ALA A 32 3.60 -1.85 -11.96
N TYR A 33 3.82 -0.64 -11.44
CA TYR A 33 2.90 0.08 -10.57
C TYR A 33 2.41 1.39 -11.17
N THR A 34 1.42 1.99 -10.51
CA THR A 34 1.04 3.39 -10.67
C THR A 34 1.17 4.07 -9.32
N LEU A 35 1.93 5.18 -9.24
CA LEU A 35 2.06 6.01 -8.03
C LEU A 35 0.97 7.08 -8.06
N CYS A 36 0.22 7.25 -6.97
CA CYS A 36 -0.87 8.22 -6.86
C CYS A 36 -0.79 9.04 -5.57
N GLN A 37 -1.15 10.33 -5.68
CA GLN A 37 -1.26 11.24 -4.54
C GLN A 37 -2.46 10.92 -3.65
N ASN A 38 -3.61 10.65 -4.28
CA ASN A 38 -4.84 10.22 -3.62
C ASN A 38 -5.19 11.01 -2.33
N LEU A 39 -5.19 12.34 -2.43
CA LEU A 39 -5.55 13.24 -1.32
C LEU A 39 -7.07 13.39 -1.21
N TRP A 40 -7.79 12.26 -1.17
CA TRP A 40 -9.25 12.19 -1.21
C TRP A 40 -9.90 12.90 -0.02
N GLY A 41 -9.26 12.85 1.16
CA GLY A 41 -9.75 13.43 2.41
C GLY A 41 -9.20 14.83 2.72
N LYS A 42 -8.48 15.48 1.80
CA LYS A 42 -7.74 16.73 2.10
C LYS A 42 -8.61 17.86 2.64
N SER A 43 -9.90 17.90 2.26
CA SER A 43 -10.86 18.91 2.72
C SER A 43 -11.16 18.81 4.22
N ALA A 44 -10.90 17.65 4.84
CA ALA A 44 -11.01 17.46 6.27
C ALA A 44 -9.87 18.13 7.05
N GLY A 45 -8.87 18.76 6.40
CA GLY A 45 -7.75 19.37 7.12
C GLY A 45 -7.16 20.58 6.44
N VAL A 46 -6.06 21.05 7.03
CA VAL A 46 -5.20 22.09 6.46
C VAL A 46 -3.80 21.51 6.34
N GLY A 47 -3.17 21.67 5.18
CA GLY A 47 -1.89 21.05 4.91
C GLY A 47 -1.63 20.81 3.43
N GLY A 48 -0.65 19.95 3.17
CA GLY A 48 -0.24 19.58 1.82
C GLY A 48 0.59 18.30 1.84
N GLN A 49 0.70 17.69 0.67
CA GLN A 49 1.40 16.43 0.49
C GLN A 49 1.90 16.32 -0.94
N ASN A 50 3.11 15.79 -1.11
CA ASN A 50 3.72 15.51 -2.40
C ASN A 50 4.30 14.11 -2.37
N SER A 51 4.25 13.41 -3.50
CA SER A 51 4.85 12.09 -3.65
C SER A 51 5.87 12.14 -4.78
N THR A 52 6.94 11.37 -4.64
CA THR A 52 8.05 11.38 -5.58
C THR A 52 8.45 9.95 -5.93
N LEU A 53 8.37 9.59 -7.21
CA LEU A 53 8.94 8.34 -7.70
C LEU A 53 10.47 8.46 -7.73
N LEU A 54 11.15 7.51 -7.09
CA LEU A 54 12.61 7.50 -6.98
C LEU A 54 13.23 6.53 -7.98
N SER A 55 12.72 5.30 -8.04
CA SER A 55 13.21 4.30 -9.00
C SER A 55 12.20 3.19 -9.25
N THR A 56 12.35 2.55 -10.41
CA THR A 56 11.59 1.35 -10.79
C THR A 56 12.56 0.34 -11.42
N SER A 57 12.36 -0.94 -11.11
CA SER A 57 13.13 -2.03 -11.71
C SER A 57 12.28 -3.31 -11.71
N GLY A 58 11.77 -3.69 -12.88
CA GLY A 58 10.89 -4.86 -13.01
C GLY A 58 9.65 -4.74 -12.12
N ASN A 59 9.54 -5.65 -11.15
CA ASN A 59 8.45 -5.69 -10.17
C ASN A 59 8.78 -4.97 -8.85
N THR A 60 9.76 -4.09 -8.85
CA THR A 60 10.17 -3.34 -7.66
C THR A 60 10.03 -1.84 -7.90
N VAL A 61 9.46 -1.14 -6.92
CA VAL A 61 9.31 0.32 -6.92
C VAL A 61 9.89 0.92 -5.64
N SER A 62 10.53 2.08 -5.77
CA SER A 62 10.92 2.94 -4.66
C SER A 62 10.34 4.33 -4.86
N TRP A 63 9.72 4.87 -3.82
CA TRP A 63 9.04 6.14 -3.86
C TRP A 63 8.97 6.75 -2.46
N ARG A 64 8.70 8.05 -2.39
CA ARG A 64 8.56 8.81 -1.15
C ARG A 64 7.26 9.58 -1.14
N THR A 65 6.66 9.77 0.02
CA THR A 65 5.64 10.80 0.24
C THR A 65 6.00 11.69 1.42
N VAL A 66 5.89 13.00 1.20
CA VAL A 66 6.16 14.04 2.20
C VAL A 66 4.87 14.78 2.45
N TRP A 67 4.44 14.85 3.70
CA TRP A 67 3.15 15.44 4.06
C TRP A 67 3.20 16.21 5.36
N GLN A 68 2.28 17.15 5.47
CA GLN A 68 1.95 17.85 6.70
C GLN A 68 0.45 18.09 6.73
N TRP A 69 -0.21 17.65 7.79
CA TRP A 69 -1.66 17.78 7.96
C TRP A 69 -2.03 18.20 9.38
N GLN A 70 -3.02 19.09 9.47
CA GLN A 70 -3.57 19.60 10.73
C GLN A 70 -5.11 19.55 10.70
N ASN A 71 -5.71 19.65 11.89
CA ASN A 71 -7.15 19.62 12.16
C ASN A 71 -7.83 18.28 11.86
N ASN A 72 -8.98 18.06 12.52
CA ASN A 72 -9.81 16.85 12.42
C ASN A 72 -8.97 15.56 12.57
N PRO A 73 -8.46 15.27 13.79
CA PRO A 73 -7.46 14.23 14.05
C PRO A 73 -7.96 12.78 13.88
N ASN A 74 -9.24 12.60 13.56
CA ASN A 74 -9.89 11.31 13.33
C ASN A 74 -10.38 11.16 11.88
N ASN A 75 -9.98 12.06 10.98
CA ASN A 75 -10.28 11.98 9.56
C ASN A 75 -8.97 11.81 8.79
N VAL A 76 -8.87 10.74 8.00
CA VAL A 76 -7.79 10.53 7.04
C VAL A 76 -7.80 11.66 6.01
N LYS A 77 -6.61 12.15 5.63
CA LYS A 77 -6.46 13.22 4.64
C LYS A 77 -6.13 12.71 3.23
N SER A 78 -5.52 11.54 3.15
CA SER A 78 -5.08 10.93 1.89
C SER A 78 -4.79 9.47 2.07
N TYR A 79 -4.60 8.75 0.97
CA TYR A 79 -3.87 7.48 0.96
C TYR A 79 -2.89 7.49 -0.21
N ALA A 80 -1.82 8.27 -0.10
CA ALA A 80 -0.79 8.27 -1.14
C ALA A 80 -0.20 6.86 -1.23
N ASN A 81 -0.17 6.29 -2.43
CA ASN A 81 0.02 4.86 -2.59
C ASN A 81 0.61 4.50 -3.95
N VAL A 82 1.19 3.30 -4.03
CA VAL A 82 1.38 2.59 -5.29
C VAL A 82 0.32 1.51 -5.46
N GLU A 83 -0.21 1.33 -6.67
CA GLU A 83 -1.09 0.23 -7.03
C GLU A 83 -0.40 -0.69 -8.05
N HIS A 84 -0.43 -2.00 -7.85
CA HIS A 84 0.12 -2.93 -8.84
C HIS A 84 -0.83 -3.05 -10.06
N ASN A 85 -0.31 -2.82 -11.26
CA ASN A 85 -1.13 -2.69 -12.47
C ASN A 85 -1.79 -4.01 -12.90
N THR A 86 -1.11 -5.16 -12.73
CA THR A 86 -1.58 -6.47 -13.20
C THR A 86 -1.77 -7.56 -12.13
N ALA A 87 -1.41 -7.33 -10.86
CA ALA A 87 -1.62 -8.28 -9.76
C ALA A 87 -3.09 -8.24 -9.28
N LYS A 88 -4.01 -8.62 -10.17
CA LYS A 88 -5.46 -8.63 -9.97
C LYS A 88 -6.15 -9.64 -10.91
N GLY A 89 -7.44 -9.86 -10.73
CA GLY A 89 -8.25 -10.74 -11.55
C GLY A 89 -8.11 -12.23 -11.25
N VAL A 90 -7.43 -12.59 -10.16
CA VAL A 90 -7.27 -13.97 -9.71
C VAL A 90 -8.25 -14.26 -8.57
N GLN A 91 -8.95 -15.38 -8.64
CA GLN A 91 -9.82 -15.81 -7.54
C GLN A 91 -8.98 -16.25 -6.34
N LEU A 92 -9.46 -15.97 -5.13
CA LEU A 92 -8.77 -16.37 -3.89
C LEU A 92 -8.52 -17.90 -3.88
N SER A 93 -9.49 -18.70 -4.32
CA SER A 93 -9.37 -20.16 -4.45
C SER A 93 -8.38 -20.65 -5.53
N LYS A 94 -7.93 -19.78 -6.42
CA LYS A 94 -6.98 -20.09 -7.50
C LYS A 94 -5.56 -19.63 -7.21
N LEU A 95 -5.35 -18.85 -6.16
CA LEU A 95 -4.01 -18.44 -5.76
C LEU A 95 -3.22 -19.64 -5.26
N THR A 96 -2.02 -19.84 -5.80
CA THR A 96 -1.02 -20.79 -5.27
C THR A 96 -0.08 -20.09 -4.30
N SER A 97 0.23 -18.82 -4.55
CA SER A 97 0.96 -17.91 -3.65
C SER A 97 0.70 -16.46 -4.06
N ALA A 98 0.95 -15.54 -3.13
CA ALA A 98 0.88 -14.09 -3.34
C ALA A 98 2.05 -13.39 -2.61
N PRO A 99 3.31 -13.64 -3.02
CA PRO A 99 4.47 -13.11 -2.32
C PRO A 99 4.52 -11.58 -2.38
N THR A 100 4.90 -10.96 -1.26
CA THR A 100 5.15 -9.53 -1.15
C THR A 100 6.39 -9.26 -0.29
N ALA A 101 7.12 -8.21 -0.65
CA ALA A 101 8.19 -7.66 0.17
C ALA A 101 8.07 -6.13 0.19
N TRP A 102 8.08 -5.52 1.37
CA TRP A 102 7.99 -4.08 1.56
C TRP A 102 8.96 -3.61 2.65
N GLN A 103 9.91 -2.78 2.24
CA GLN A 103 10.82 -2.06 3.12
C GLN A 103 10.49 -0.57 3.09
N TRP A 104 10.27 0.00 4.26
CA TRP A 104 9.93 1.41 4.42
C TRP A 104 10.56 2.01 5.67
N VAL A 105 10.71 3.34 5.66
CA VAL A 105 11.21 4.11 6.79
C VAL A 105 10.58 5.49 6.83
N TYR A 106 10.26 5.98 8.02
CA TYR A 106 10.06 7.42 8.23
C TYR A 106 11.44 8.09 8.30
N GLU A 107 11.85 8.77 7.24
CA GLU A 107 13.09 9.56 7.24
C GLU A 107 12.98 10.74 8.19
N THR A 108 11.77 11.32 8.28
CA THR A 108 11.39 12.30 9.28
C THR A 108 9.95 12.05 9.71
N GLU A 109 9.65 12.34 10.97
CA GLU A 109 8.29 12.37 11.51
C GLU A 109 8.19 13.37 12.66
N SER A 110 7.03 13.99 12.82
CA SER A 110 6.71 14.79 14.00
C SER A 110 6.39 13.89 15.19
N ASN A 111 6.63 14.37 16.41
CA ASN A 111 6.13 13.72 17.61
C ASN A 111 5.16 14.66 18.36
N PRO A 112 3.85 14.39 18.39
CA PRO A 112 3.19 13.19 17.86
C PRO A 112 2.97 13.22 16.34
N ILE A 113 2.90 12.04 15.74
CA ILE A 113 2.36 11.78 14.40
C ILE A 113 1.11 10.90 14.55
N ARG A 114 0.12 11.09 13.68
CA ARG A 114 -1.07 10.23 13.58
C ARG A 114 -1.20 9.76 12.14
N ALA A 115 -0.73 8.55 11.84
CA ALA A 115 -0.74 7.94 10.53
C ALA A 115 -0.58 6.42 10.63
N ASP A 116 -1.02 5.71 9.59
CA ASP A 116 -0.68 4.29 9.39
C ASP A 116 0.43 4.13 8.34
N VAL A 117 0.94 2.91 8.20
CA VAL A 117 1.61 2.44 6.98
C VAL A 117 0.99 1.09 6.65
N SER A 118 0.33 0.99 5.49
CA SER A 118 -0.61 -0.11 5.27
C SER A 118 -0.68 -0.60 3.82
N TYR A 119 -0.99 -1.90 3.69
CA TYR A 119 -1.60 -2.45 2.50
C TYR A 119 -3.09 -2.09 2.48
N ASP A 120 -3.62 -1.81 1.30
CA ASP A 120 -5.05 -1.71 1.02
C ASP A 120 -5.41 -2.61 -0.18
N ILE A 121 -6.14 -3.69 0.08
CA ILE A 121 -6.40 -4.76 -0.88
C ILE A 121 -7.90 -4.91 -1.07
N TRP A 122 -8.33 -4.93 -2.32
CA TRP A 122 -9.73 -4.97 -2.67
C TRP A 122 -10.11 -6.33 -3.23
N THR A 123 -11.22 -6.89 -2.76
CA THR A 123 -11.80 -8.10 -3.36
C THR A 123 -13.27 -7.89 -3.74
N GLY A 124 -13.71 -8.58 -4.78
CA GLY A 124 -15.08 -8.49 -5.27
C GLY A 124 -15.50 -9.66 -6.13
N THR A 125 -16.73 -9.61 -6.64
CA THR A 125 -17.34 -10.72 -7.40
C THR A 125 -16.98 -10.72 -8.89
N THR A 126 -16.37 -9.64 -9.38
CA THR A 126 -15.91 -9.50 -10.76
C THR A 126 -14.39 -9.58 -10.84
N PRO A 127 -13.81 -10.18 -11.91
CA PRO A 127 -12.36 -10.25 -12.08
C PRO A 127 -11.72 -8.88 -12.28
N ASN A 128 -12.45 -7.94 -12.88
CA ASN A 128 -12.01 -6.56 -13.02
C ASN A 128 -12.79 -5.71 -12.00
N GLY A 129 -12.05 -4.99 -11.16
CA GLY A 129 -12.58 -4.01 -10.21
C GLY A 129 -11.60 -2.85 -10.05
N GLN A 130 -12.05 -1.82 -9.35
CA GLN A 130 -11.23 -0.68 -8.94
C GLN A 130 -11.31 -0.55 -7.41
N PRO A 131 -10.27 -0.01 -6.75
CA PRO A 131 -10.33 0.37 -5.35
C PRO A 131 -11.61 1.18 -5.05
N ALA A 132 -12.25 0.92 -3.90
CA ALA A 132 -13.41 1.66 -3.40
C ALA A 132 -14.54 1.86 -4.44
N SER A 133 -14.95 0.80 -5.14
CA SER A 133 -15.97 0.87 -6.18
C SER A 133 -17.24 0.07 -5.83
N SER A 134 -18.29 0.22 -6.63
CA SER A 134 -19.51 -0.59 -6.50
C SER A 134 -19.28 -2.09 -6.77
N ALA A 135 -18.15 -2.46 -7.36
CA ALA A 135 -17.74 -3.85 -7.54
C ALA A 135 -17.02 -4.43 -6.31
N SER A 136 -16.56 -3.58 -5.39
CA SER A 136 -15.88 -3.97 -4.17
C SER A 136 -16.85 -4.64 -3.19
N SER A 137 -16.45 -5.80 -2.66
CA SER A 137 -17.18 -6.53 -1.62
C SER A 137 -16.45 -6.46 -0.28
N PHE A 138 -15.13 -6.55 -0.29
CA PHE A 138 -14.29 -6.40 0.89
C PHE A 138 -13.08 -5.49 0.62
N GLU A 139 -12.69 -4.77 1.66
CA GLU A 139 -11.43 -4.02 1.80
C GLU A 139 -10.62 -4.74 2.87
N ILE A 140 -9.43 -5.24 2.51
CA ILE A 140 -8.53 -5.95 3.41
C ILE A 140 -7.31 -5.07 3.62
N MET A 141 -7.17 -4.53 4.82
CA MET A 141 -6.03 -3.72 5.19
C MET A 141 -5.06 -4.52 6.04
N ILE A 142 -3.76 -4.30 5.83
CA ILE A 142 -2.69 -4.85 6.67
C ILE A 142 -1.83 -3.68 7.12
N TRP A 143 -2.04 -3.21 8.34
CA TRP A 143 -1.34 -2.06 8.92
C TRP A 143 -0.02 -2.54 9.55
N LEU A 144 1.08 -2.29 8.84
CA LEU A 144 2.44 -2.53 9.32
C LEU A 144 2.83 -1.55 10.42
N SER A 145 2.22 -0.37 10.44
CA SER A 145 2.35 0.65 11.48
C SER A 145 1.01 1.32 11.73
N GLY A 146 0.76 1.75 12.96
CA GLY A 146 -0.41 2.54 13.34
C GLY A 146 -0.07 3.45 14.53
N GLN A 147 0.31 4.69 14.25
CA GLN A 147 0.85 5.60 15.26
C GLN A 147 -0.15 6.64 15.75
N GLY A 148 0.06 7.10 16.99
CA GLY A 148 -0.64 8.26 17.55
C GLY A 148 -2.09 8.01 18.00
N GLY A 149 -2.49 6.75 18.21
CA GLY A 149 -3.82 6.41 18.72
C GLY A 149 -4.94 6.59 17.70
N ILE A 150 -4.63 6.36 16.43
CA ILE A 150 -5.62 6.15 15.37
C ILE A 150 -6.23 4.74 15.49
N GLN A 151 -7.35 4.51 14.81
CA GLN A 151 -7.97 3.19 14.76
C GLN A 151 -8.49 2.92 13.34
N PRO A 152 -8.52 1.64 12.91
CA PRO A 152 -9.17 1.26 11.66
C PRO A 152 -10.69 1.42 11.73
N VAL A 153 -11.34 1.18 10.59
CA VAL A 153 -12.80 1.11 10.49
C VAL A 153 -13.35 -0.03 11.36
N GLY A 154 -14.40 0.26 12.11
CA GLY A 154 -15.17 -0.74 12.86
C GLY A 154 -14.68 -0.97 14.29
N SER A 155 -14.69 -2.23 14.72
CA SER A 155 -14.25 -2.63 16.06
C SER A 155 -13.33 -3.83 16.02
N GLN A 156 -12.43 -3.94 17.00
CA GLN A 156 -11.59 -5.13 17.16
C GLN A 156 -12.45 -6.34 17.47
N ILE A 157 -12.31 -7.40 16.68
CA ILE A 157 -13.07 -8.65 16.84
C ILE A 157 -12.19 -9.79 17.36
N GLN A 158 -10.88 -9.69 17.19
CA GLN A 158 -9.92 -10.68 17.65
C GLN A 158 -8.54 -10.04 17.85
N SER A 159 -7.76 -10.57 18.80
CA SER A 159 -6.40 -10.11 19.09
C SER A 159 -5.40 -11.26 19.13
N GLY A 160 -4.12 -10.95 18.97
CA GLY A 160 -3.04 -11.92 19.15
C GLY A 160 -2.99 -13.02 18.10
N ILE A 161 -3.38 -12.73 16.84
CA ILE A 161 -3.39 -13.70 15.75
C ILE A 161 -1.97 -13.87 15.20
N PRO A 162 -1.34 -15.06 15.30
CA PRO A 162 -0.07 -15.32 14.64
C PRO A 162 -0.30 -15.61 13.15
N LEU A 163 0.21 -14.76 12.27
CA LEU A 163 0.06 -14.91 10.81
C LEU A 163 1.23 -14.26 10.07
N ALA A 164 1.74 -14.93 9.03
CA ALA A 164 2.84 -14.43 8.21
C ALA A 164 4.08 -13.95 9.02
N GLY A 165 4.40 -14.64 10.12
CA GLY A 165 5.56 -14.31 10.98
C GLY A 165 5.35 -13.19 11.99
N HIS A 166 4.16 -12.59 12.06
CA HIS A 166 3.83 -11.46 12.94
C HIS A 166 2.56 -11.70 13.75
N THR A 167 2.32 -10.85 14.74
CA THR A 167 1.11 -10.86 15.56
C THR A 167 0.15 -9.75 15.13
N TRP A 168 -1.11 -10.08 14.92
CA TRP A 168 -2.13 -9.14 14.43
C TRP A 168 -3.34 -9.03 15.35
N ASN A 169 -3.87 -7.82 15.46
CA ASN A 169 -5.21 -7.54 15.98
C ASN A 169 -6.14 -7.29 14.81
N LEU A 170 -7.22 -8.08 14.71
CA LEU A 170 -8.18 -7.98 13.61
C LEU A 170 -9.35 -7.08 13.98
N TRP A 171 -9.60 -6.11 13.11
CA TRP A 171 -10.74 -5.20 13.16
C TRP A 171 -11.70 -5.49 12.01
N ARG A 172 -12.98 -5.23 12.24
CA ARG A 172 -14.02 -5.40 11.23
C ARG A 172 -15.10 -4.34 11.33
N GLY A 173 -15.53 -3.80 10.20
CA GLY A 173 -16.67 -2.90 10.13
C GLY A 173 -17.16 -2.63 8.70
N PRO A 174 -18.37 -2.08 8.53
CA PRO A 174 -18.85 -1.63 7.23
C PRO A 174 -18.20 -0.31 6.80
N ASN A 175 -17.95 -0.16 5.50
CA ASN A 175 -17.65 1.11 4.86
C ASN A 175 -18.36 1.17 3.49
N ALA A 176 -19.27 2.12 3.32
CA ALA A 176 -20.15 2.22 2.14
C ALA A 176 -20.82 0.87 1.76
N ASN A 177 -20.50 0.29 0.59
CA ASN A 177 -21.07 -0.96 0.09
C ASN A 177 -20.22 -2.21 0.38
N TRP A 178 -19.12 -2.10 1.11
CA TRP A 178 -18.21 -3.22 1.40
C TRP A 178 -17.99 -3.42 2.91
N GLN A 179 -17.33 -4.51 3.25
CA GLN A 179 -16.83 -4.80 4.60
C GLN A 179 -15.33 -4.59 4.66
N VAL A 180 -14.86 -3.91 5.69
CA VAL A 180 -13.43 -3.70 5.97
C VAL A 180 -12.96 -4.75 6.97
N LEU A 181 -11.82 -5.38 6.68
CA LEU A 181 -11.08 -6.27 7.57
C LEU A 181 -9.66 -5.72 7.70
N SER A 182 -9.29 -5.20 8.86
CA SER A 182 -7.97 -4.60 9.08
C SER A 182 -7.15 -5.44 10.06
N PHE A 183 -6.04 -5.99 9.58
CA PHE A 183 -5.03 -6.62 10.42
C PHE A 183 -4.06 -5.54 10.88
N VAL A 184 -4.09 -5.20 12.17
CA VAL A 184 -3.20 -4.20 12.77
C VAL A 184 -2.08 -4.89 13.51
N SER A 185 -0.83 -4.56 13.18
CA SER A 185 0.34 -5.09 13.87
C SER A 185 0.22 -4.89 15.38
N ALA A 186 0.35 -5.98 16.13
CA ALA A 186 0.50 -5.96 17.58
C ALA A 186 1.98 -5.92 18.02
N ASP A 187 2.90 -6.08 17.06
CA ASP A 187 4.35 -6.10 17.30
C ASP A 187 4.97 -4.68 17.27
N GLY A 188 4.17 -3.65 17.00
CA GLY A 188 4.64 -2.30 16.70
C GLY A 188 4.94 -2.13 15.21
N ASP A 189 5.84 -1.21 14.88
CA ASP A 189 6.19 -0.90 13.49
C ASP A 189 6.97 -2.05 12.84
N ILE A 190 6.42 -2.59 11.75
CA ILE A 190 7.06 -3.60 10.90
C ILE A 190 7.63 -2.90 9.67
N THR A 191 8.89 -2.48 9.73
CA THR A 191 9.56 -1.69 8.67
C THR A 191 10.15 -2.53 7.53
N ASP A 192 10.35 -3.83 7.75
CA ASP A 192 10.77 -4.81 6.74
C ASP A 192 9.81 -6.01 6.79
N PHE A 193 8.86 -6.04 5.86
CA PHE A 193 7.82 -7.06 5.80
C PHE A 193 8.01 -7.93 4.55
N ASN A 194 8.21 -9.23 4.76
CA ASN A 194 8.35 -10.22 3.69
C ASN A 194 7.45 -11.42 4.01
N ALA A 195 6.42 -11.61 3.19
CA ALA A 195 5.33 -12.53 3.50
C ALA A 195 4.64 -13.06 2.23
N ASP A 196 3.77 -14.06 2.41
CA ASP A 196 2.79 -14.45 1.40
C ASP A 196 1.41 -13.90 1.80
N LEU A 197 0.84 -13.00 1.00
CA LEU A 197 -0.49 -12.44 1.23
C LEU A 197 -1.59 -13.51 1.20
N LYS A 198 -1.32 -14.68 0.60
CA LYS A 198 -2.23 -15.82 0.60
C LYS A 198 -2.56 -16.28 2.03
N ASP A 199 -1.65 -16.13 2.99
CA ASP A 199 -1.93 -16.47 4.39
C ASP A 199 -3.10 -15.63 4.95
N PHE A 200 -3.15 -14.34 4.61
CA PHE A 200 -4.25 -13.45 4.98
C PHE A 200 -5.54 -13.80 4.22
N PHE A 201 -5.44 -14.10 2.93
CA PHE A 201 -6.60 -14.50 2.13
C PHE A 201 -7.22 -15.81 2.59
N ASP A 202 -6.40 -16.80 2.92
CA ASP A 202 -6.87 -18.07 3.49
C ASP A 202 -7.53 -17.83 4.86
N PHE A 203 -6.94 -16.96 5.69
CA PHE A 203 -7.49 -16.62 7.00
C PHE A 203 -8.90 -16.01 6.87
N ILE A 204 -9.10 -15.00 6.02
CA ILE A 204 -10.41 -14.32 5.89
C ILE A 204 -11.47 -15.23 5.25
N VAL A 205 -11.06 -16.14 4.36
CA VAL A 205 -11.96 -17.15 3.78
C VAL A 205 -12.43 -18.13 4.85
N GLN A 206 -11.51 -18.63 5.68
CA GLN A 206 -11.81 -19.63 6.70
C GLN A 206 -12.58 -19.05 7.89
N ASN A 207 -12.29 -17.81 8.29
CA ASN A 207 -12.72 -17.26 9.57
C ASN A 207 -13.67 -16.07 9.47
N GLN A 208 -13.67 -15.33 8.35
CA GLN A 208 -14.37 -14.04 8.24
C GLN A 208 -15.50 -14.03 7.20
N GLY A 209 -15.82 -15.21 6.63
CA GLY A 209 -16.94 -15.38 5.71
C GLY A 209 -16.71 -14.78 4.32
N VAL A 210 -15.46 -14.51 3.94
CA VAL A 210 -15.12 -14.08 2.58
C VAL A 210 -15.23 -15.29 1.64
N SER A 211 -15.98 -15.17 0.55
CA SER A 211 -16.09 -16.28 -0.41
C SER A 211 -14.77 -16.48 -1.15
N SER A 212 -14.28 -17.72 -1.21
CA SER A 212 -13.07 -18.08 -1.97
C SER A 212 -13.24 -17.91 -3.49
N SER A 213 -14.47 -17.68 -3.98
CA SER A 213 -14.75 -17.32 -5.37
C SER A 213 -14.55 -15.84 -5.69
N GLN A 214 -14.33 -14.98 -4.70
CA GLN A 214 -14.01 -13.58 -4.94
C GLN A 214 -12.67 -13.44 -5.63
N PHE A 215 -12.54 -12.38 -6.42
CA PHE A 215 -11.34 -12.00 -7.14
C PHE A 215 -10.60 -10.92 -6.36
N VAL A 216 -9.26 -10.99 -6.35
CA VAL A 216 -8.43 -9.84 -6.00
C VAL A 216 -8.59 -8.78 -7.10
N GLN A 217 -9.03 -7.58 -6.74
CA GLN A 217 -9.34 -6.50 -7.69
C GLN A 217 -8.26 -5.42 -7.71
N ALA A 218 -7.61 -5.15 -6.58
CA ALA A 218 -6.48 -4.24 -6.48
C ALA A 218 -5.61 -4.59 -5.26
N ILE A 219 -4.31 -4.30 -5.37
CA ILE A 219 -3.36 -4.36 -4.26
C ILE A 219 -2.61 -3.02 -4.25
N GLN A 220 -2.74 -2.30 -3.15
CA GLN A 220 -2.13 -1.01 -2.93
C GLN A 220 -1.28 -1.04 -1.65
N THR A 221 -0.22 -0.23 -1.62
CA THR A 221 0.56 0.06 -0.41
C THR A 221 0.83 1.55 -0.29
N GLY A 222 0.73 2.08 0.93
CA GLY A 222 0.75 3.52 1.16
C GLY A 222 0.64 3.90 2.63
N THR A 223 0.15 5.12 2.87
CA THR A 223 -0.04 5.68 4.22
C THR A 223 -1.28 6.57 4.27
N GLU A 224 -2.06 6.41 5.32
CA GLU A 224 -3.21 7.22 5.72
C GLU A 224 -2.82 8.24 6.81
N PRO A 225 -2.35 9.44 6.46
CA PRO A 225 -2.10 10.48 7.45
C PRO A 225 -3.40 11.11 7.95
N PHE A 226 -3.47 11.28 9.28
CA PHE A 226 -4.52 12.02 9.97
C PHE A 226 -4.02 13.44 10.31
N THR A 227 -2.95 13.54 11.10
CA THR A 227 -2.30 14.80 11.49
C THR A 227 -0.83 14.60 11.81
N GLY A 228 -0.05 15.68 11.75
CA GLY A 228 1.39 15.68 11.97
C GLY A 228 2.14 16.03 10.69
N SER A 229 3.40 15.65 10.60
CA SER A 229 4.20 15.74 9.37
C SER A 229 5.18 14.58 9.29
N ALA A 230 5.41 14.07 8.08
CA ALA A 230 6.42 13.04 7.87
C ALA A 230 6.97 13.03 6.44
N SER A 231 8.15 12.42 6.30
CA SER A 231 8.70 11.92 5.04
C SER A 231 8.76 10.40 5.13
N LEU A 232 7.80 9.72 4.51
CA LEU A 232 7.79 8.27 4.42
C LEU A 232 8.48 7.85 3.12
N LEU A 233 9.55 7.06 3.24
CA LEU A 233 10.26 6.45 2.13
C LEU A 233 9.87 4.96 2.06
N THR A 234 9.34 4.54 0.92
CA THR A 234 9.38 3.13 0.51
C THR A 234 10.69 2.88 -0.20
N GLU A 235 11.61 2.20 0.49
CA GLU A 235 12.92 1.83 -0.04
C GLU A 235 12.77 0.81 -1.16
N SER A 236 11.91 -0.19 -0.94
CA SER A 236 11.50 -1.14 -1.96
C SER A 236 10.13 -1.71 -1.67
N PHE A 237 9.32 -1.89 -2.72
CA PHE A 237 8.08 -2.64 -2.65
C PHE A 237 7.97 -3.58 -3.85
N SER A 238 7.54 -4.81 -3.60
CA SER A 238 7.17 -5.78 -4.63
C SER A 238 5.96 -6.62 -4.19
N VAL A 239 5.14 -7.05 -5.15
CA VAL A 239 4.04 -8.01 -4.92
C VAL A 239 3.72 -8.77 -6.19
N ALA A 240 3.32 -10.02 -6.09
CA ALA A 240 2.84 -10.81 -7.23
C ALA A 240 1.65 -11.68 -6.82
N LEU A 241 0.85 -12.11 -7.80
CA LEU A 241 -0.15 -13.17 -7.65
C LEU A 241 0.22 -14.33 -8.56
N ASN A 242 0.33 -15.53 -7.99
CA ASN A 242 0.63 -16.75 -8.72
C ASN A 242 -0.60 -17.68 -8.69
N GLN A 243 -0.91 -18.31 -9.82
CA GLN A 243 -2.07 -19.18 -10.02
C GLN A 243 -1.70 -20.46 -10.77
#